data_AF-A0A956G0H3-F1
#
_entry.id   AF-A0A956G0H3-F1
#
_cell.length_a   1.000
_cell.length_b   1.000
_cell.length_c   1.000
_cell.angle_alpha   90.00
_cell.angle_beta   90.00
_cell.angle_gamma   90.00
#
_symmetry.space_group_name_H-M   'P 1'
#
loop_
_entity.id
_entity.type
_entity.pdbx_description
1 polymer ?
#
loop_
_entity_poly.entity_id
_entity_poly.type
_entity_poly.pdbx_seq_one_letter_code
_entity_poly.pdbx_strand_id
1 'polypeptide(L)'
;MEEATADAPVDAAATCRAIAADLEELGRDYPQLRRFRADKQLREGGCPIDYEHNCHPPERTGGWTAGVPNPDPDGIWFYIDLWDPNDPAAASSQINTQPVTPPWMIGERRVTFLVLEGDAVTPASAAILEVLERHGMRTQPTP
;
A
#
# COMPACT_ATOMS: atom_id res chain seq x y z
N MET A 1 -29.00 18.45 -12.24
CA MET A 1 -28.63 17.07 -11.90
C MET A 1 -27.55 16.68 -12.90
N GLU A 2 -26.31 16.94 -12.54
CA GLU A 2 -25.16 16.41 -13.29
C GLU A 2 -25.03 14.95 -12.87
N GLU A 3 -25.29 14.04 -13.81
CA GLU A 3 -24.95 12.63 -13.68
C GLU A 3 -23.42 12.54 -13.50
N ALA A 4 -23.00 12.08 -12.34
CA ALA A 4 -21.64 11.60 -12.16
C ALA A 4 -21.43 10.46 -13.15
N THR A 5 -20.64 10.69 -14.19
CA THR A 5 -20.10 9.63 -15.03
C THR A 5 -19.38 8.66 -14.09
N ALA A 6 -20.03 7.52 -13.84
CA ALA A 6 -19.41 6.40 -13.16
C ALA A 6 -18.17 6.04 -13.98
N ASP A 7 -17.01 6.39 -13.44
CA ASP A 7 -15.71 5.94 -13.92
C ASP A 7 -15.83 4.42 -14.11
N ALA A 8 -15.45 3.91 -15.28
CA ALA A 8 -15.55 2.48 -15.55
C ALA A 8 -14.86 1.69 -14.43
N PRO A 9 -15.36 0.50 -14.05
CA PRO A 9 -14.75 -0.27 -12.97
C PRO A 9 -13.28 -0.52 -13.34
N VAL A 10 -12.38 0.09 -12.55
CA VAL A 10 -10.94 -0.13 -12.68
C VAL A 10 -10.71 -1.62 -12.46
N ASP A 11 -10.01 -2.27 -13.39
CA ASP A 11 -9.55 -3.63 -13.20
C ASP A 11 -8.50 -3.62 -12.07
N ALA A 12 -9.00 -3.82 -10.85
CA ALA A 12 -8.19 -3.74 -9.64
C ALA A 12 -7.01 -4.71 -9.70
N ALA A 13 -7.17 -5.88 -10.32
CA ALA A 13 -6.09 -6.86 -10.46
C ALA A 13 -5.03 -6.38 -11.45
N ALA A 14 -5.44 -5.80 -12.59
CA ALA A 14 -4.49 -5.20 -13.53
C ALA A 14 -3.75 -3.99 -12.93
N THR A 15 -4.47 -3.08 -12.26
CA THR A 15 -3.88 -1.93 -11.57
C THR A 15 -2.92 -2.37 -10.47
N CYS A 16 -3.27 -3.39 -9.69
CA CYS A 16 -2.38 -3.93 -8.66
C CYS A 16 -1.06 -4.44 -9.24
N ARG A 17 -1.12 -5.19 -10.34
CA ARG A 17 0.07 -5.70 -11.04
C ARG A 17 0.92 -4.56 -11.59
N ALA A 18 0.30 -3.51 -12.12
CA ALA A 18 1.01 -2.35 -12.63
C ALA A 18 1.69 -1.57 -11.50
N ILE A 19 1.01 -1.36 -10.37
CA ILE A 19 1.61 -0.75 -9.16
C ILE A 19 2.81 -1.59 -8.70
N ALA A 20 2.64 -2.91 -8.54
CA ALA A 20 3.73 -3.78 -8.10
C ALA A 20 4.93 -3.76 -9.06
N ALA A 21 4.69 -3.73 -10.38
CA ALA A 21 5.76 -3.59 -11.36
C ALA A 21 6.53 -2.27 -11.21
N ASP A 22 5.83 -1.15 -11.06
CA ASP A 22 6.46 0.16 -10.87
C ASP A 22 7.23 0.23 -9.54
N LEU A 23 6.74 -0.41 -8.48
CA LEU A 23 7.45 -0.51 -7.19
C LEU A 23 8.76 -1.30 -7.32
N GLU A 24 8.78 -2.33 -8.18
CA GLU A 24 10.01 -3.07 -8.47
C GLU A 24 11.06 -2.19 -9.18
N GLU A 25 10.63 -1.30 -10.07
CA GLU A 25 11.54 -0.36 -10.75
C GLU A 25 12.19 0.63 -9.78
N LEU A 26 11.50 1.01 -8.69
CA LEU A 26 12.06 1.87 -7.64
C LEU A 26 13.33 1.28 -7.01
N GLY A 27 13.52 -0.05 -7.05
CA GLY A 27 14.75 -0.70 -6.57
C GLY A 27 16.05 -0.17 -7.21
N ARG A 28 15.97 0.50 -8.37
CA ARG A 28 17.10 1.18 -8.99
C ARG A 28 17.65 2.30 -8.11
N ASP A 29 16.77 3.13 -7.57
CA ASP A 29 17.09 4.36 -6.85
C ASP A 29 17.01 4.20 -5.33
N TYR A 30 16.24 3.21 -4.86
CA TYR A 30 16.03 2.90 -3.44
C TYR A 30 16.63 1.53 -3.11
N PRO A 31 17.85 1.46 -2.53
CA PRO A 31 18.56 0.20 -2.29
C PRO A 31 17.77 -0.83 -1.47
N GLN A 32 16.98 -0.36 -0.51
CA GLN A 32 16.14 -1.20 0.34
C GLN A 32 14.99 -1.89 -0.43
N LEU A 33 14.65 -1.41 -1.64
CA LEU A 33 13.64 -2.01 -2.52
C LEU A 33 14.25 -2.96 -3.56
N ARG A 34 15.59 -3.10 -3.64
CA ARG A 34 16.25 -3.92 -4.68
C ARG A 34 15.84 -5.39 -4.69
N ARG A 35 15.33 -5.90 -3.56
CA ARG A 35 14.87 -7.28 -3.42
C ARG A 35 13.36 -7.43 -3.59
N PHE A 36 12.62 -6.33 -3.73
CA PHE A 36 11.20 -6.36 -4.06
C PHE A 36 11.00 -6.97 -5.45
N ARG A 37 10.02 -7.86 -5.59
CA ARG A 37 9.66 -8.51 -6.85
C ARG A 37 8.14 -8.60 -6.94
N ALA A 38 7.56 -8.00 -7.98
CA ALA A 38 6.11 -7.89 -8.11
C ALA A 38 5.39 -9.24 -8.01
N ASP A 39 5.97 -10.28 -8.61
CA ASP A 39 5.43 -11.64 -8.63
C ASP A 39 5.45 -12.36 -7.26
N LYS A 40 6.32 -11.94 -6.33
CA LYS A 40 6.44 -12.53 -4.99
C LYS A 40 5.59 -11.84 -3.94
N GLN A 41 5.40 -10.53 -4.10
CA GLN A 41 4.71 -9.71 -3.11
C GLN A 41 3.20 -9.58 -3.36
N LEU A 42 2.72 -9.90 -4.56
CA LEU A 42 1.29 -10.00 -4.86
C LEU A 42 0.71 -11.32 -4.32
N ARG A 43 -0.30 -11.25 -3.43
CA ARG A 43 -1.03 -12.46 -2.97
C ARG A 43 -2.23 -12.77 -3.88
N GLU A 44 -2.55 -14.06 -3.99
CA GLU A 44 -3.73 -14.53 -4.71
C GLU A 44 -5.03 -14.03 -4.06
N GLY A 45 -6.04 -13.71 -4.87
CA GLY A 45 -7.39 -13.38 -4.39
C GLY A 45 -7.61 -11.94 -3.93
N GLY A 46 -6.62 -11.06 -4.06
CA GLY A 46 -6.76 -9.63 -3.72
C GLY A 46 -5.66 -8.76 -4.30
N CYS A 47 -5.50 -7.55 -3.76
CA CYS A 47 -4.39 -6.65 -4.06
C CYS A 47 -3.49 -6.31 -2.84
N PRO A 48 -3.23 -7.21 -1.87
CA PRO A 48 -2.26 -6.90 -0.83
C PRO A 48 -0.84 -7.06 -1.38
N ILE A 49 -0.04 -6.01 -1.26
CA ILE A 49 1.40 -5.97 -1.49
C ILE A 49 2.04 -5.76 -0.11
N ASP A 50 2.77 -6.76 0.37
CA ASP A 50 3.40 -6.75 1.70
C ASP A 50 4.90 -7.02 1.52
N TYR A 51 5.74 -6.08 1.96
CA TYR A 51 7.18 -6.16 1.78
C TYR A 51 7.92 -5.81 3.06
N GLU A 52 8.93 -6.63 3.36
CA GLU A 52 9.89 -6.40 4.43
C GLU A 52 11.32 -6.48 3.90
N HIS A 53 12.15 -5.56 4.37
CA HIS A 53 13.59 -5.55 4.16
C HIS A 53 14.27 -5.18 5.46
N ASN A 54 15.19 -6.04 5.93
CA ASN A 54 15.95 -5.85 7.17
C ASN A 54 15.04 -5.38 8.31
N CYS A 55 14.07 -6.22 8.66
CA CYS A 55 13.18 -5.99 9.79
C CYS A 55 13.44 -7.04 10.86
N HIS A 56 13.25 -6.65 12.11
CA HIS A 56 13.21 -7.56 13.25
C HIS A 56 11.76 -7.74 13.72
N PRO A 57 11.47 -8.83 14.47
CA PRO A 57 10.14 -9.04 15.04
C PRO A 57 9.67 -7.82 15.83
N PRO A 58 8.37 -7.47 15.81
CA PRO A 58 7.86 -6.34 16.56
C PRO A 58 8.25 -6.43 18.03
N GLU A 59 8.76 -5.34 18.58
CA GLU A 59 8.80 -5.18 20.03
C GLU A 59 7.34 -5.24 20.52
N ARG A 60 7.08 -5.95 21.63
CA ARG A 60 5.74 -6.10 22.23
C ARG A 60 5.17 -4.74 22.63
N THR A 61 4.63 -4.04 21.65
CA THR A 61 3.96 -2.76 21.76
C THR A 61 2.47 -3.01 21.55
N GLY A 62 1.61 -2.23 22.20
CA GLY A 62 0.17 -2.27 21.91
C GLY A 62 -0.14 -1.44 20.66
N GLY A 63 -1.22 -1.76 19.95
CA GLY A 63 -1.66 -1.02 18.75
C GLY A 63 -1.58 -1.84 17.46
N TRP A 64 -1.91 -1.24 16.32
CA TRP A 64 -1.89 -1.94 15.03
C TRP A 64 -0.47 -2.34 14.61
N THR A 65 0.54 -1.59 15.05
CA THR A 65 1.95 -1.88 14.83
C THR A 65 2.47 -3.08 15.63
N ALA A 66 1.71 -3.59 16.61
CA ALA A 66 2.08 -4.73 17.43
C ALA A 66 2.30 -6.04 16.63
N GLY A 67 1.70 -6.11 15.43
CA GLY A 67 1.75 -7.26 14.55
C GLY A 67 2.54 -7.03 13.26
N VAL A 68 3.18 -5.87 13.08
CA VAL A 68 3.96 -5.56 11.87
C VAL A 68 5.46 -5.59 12.17
N PRO A 69 6.32 -5.99 11.23
CA PRO A 69 7.77 -5.97 11.44
C PRO A 69 8.28 -4.56 11.78
N ASN A 70 9.30 -4.47 12.62
CA ASN A 70 9.98 -3.21 12.92
C ASN A 70 11.25 -3.11 12.06
N PRO A 71 11.38 -2.08 11.20
CA PRO A 71 12.59 -1.92 10.40
C PRO A 71 13.83 -1.67 11.25
N ASP A 72 14.95 -2.30 10.89
CA ASP A 72 16.28 -1.88 11.33
C ASP A 72 16.61 -0.49 10.73
N PRO A 73 17.70 0.19 11.15
CA PRO A 73 18.11 1.47 10.58
C PRO A 73 18.18 1.50 9.04
N ASP A 74 18.58 0.40 8.41
CA ASP A 74 18.65 0.26 6.95
C ASP A 74 17.43 -0.48 6.34
N GLY A 75 16.40 -0.70 7.14
CA GLY A 75 15.22 -1.48 6.79
C GLY A 75 14.04 -0.64 6.27
N ILE A 76 13.08 -1.35 5.66
CA ILE A 76 11.76 -0.82 5.33
C ILE A 76 10.73 -1.95 5.46
N TRP A 77 9.56 -1.60 5.98
CA TRP A 77 8.36 -2.42 5.85
C TRP A 77 7.25 -1.57 5.23
N PHE A 78 6.51 -2.12 4.28
CA PHE A 78 5.29 -1.49 3.82
C PHE A 78 4.21 -2.49 3.45
N TYR A 79 2.97 -2.01 3.56
CA TYR A 79 1.77 -2.71 3.16
C TYR A 79 0.91 -1.79 2.31
N ILE A 80 0.52 -2.25 1.12
CA ILE A 80 -0.43 -1.60 0.23
C ILE A 80 -1.58 -2.58 -0.03
N ASP A 81 -2.82 -2.13 0.05
CA ASP A 81 -3.98 -2.93 -0.39
C ASP A 81 -4.99 -2.06 -1.13
N LEU A 82 -5.56 -2.62 -2.20
CA LEU A 82 -6.70 -2.05 -2.92
C LEU A 82 -7.92 -2.92 -2.67
N TRP A 83 -8.81 -2.45 -1.81
CA TRP A 83 -9.93 -3.25 -1.31
C TRP A 83 -11.29 -2.62 -1.58
N ASP A 84 -12.32 -3.47 -1.67
CA ASP A 84 -13.71 -3.03 -1.79
C ASP A 84 -14.25 -2.57 -0.43
N PRO A 85 -14.63 -1.30 -0.25
CA PRO A 85 -15.29 -0.88 0.98
C PRO A 85 -16.66 -1.55 1.20
N ASN A 86 -17.28 -2.11 0.16
CA ASN A 86 -18.55 -2.82 0.24
C ASN A 86 -18.39 -4.33 0.48
N ASP A 87 -17.18 -4.88 0.39
CA ASP A 87 -16.91 -6.26 0.77
C ASP A 87 -16.73 -6.34 2.31
N PRO A 88 -17.63 -7.02 3.04
CA PRO A 88 -17.55 -7.12 4.49
C PRO A 88 -16.25 -7.79 4.98
N ALA A 89 -15.69 -8.73 4.22
CA ALA A 89 -14.46 -9.43 4.59
C ALA A 89 -13.27 -8.47 4.54
N ALA A 90 -13.18 -7.66 3.49
CA ALA A 90 -12.11 -6.68 3.33
C ALA A 90 -12.27 -5.48 4.28
N ALA A 91 -13.51 -5.00 4.47
CA ALA A 91 -13.82 -3.87 5.34
C ALA A 91 -13.66 -4.16 6.85
N SER A 92 -13.69 -5.43 7.25
CA SER A 92 -13.47 -5.84 8.65
C SER A 92 -12.03 -6.26 8.96
N SER A 93 -11.12 -6.24 7.96
CA SER A 93 -9.71 -6.54 8.18
C SER A 93 -9.06 -5.45 9.03
N GLN A 94 -8.41 -5.82 10.15
CA GLN A 94 -7.85 -4.87 11.11
C GLN A 94 -6.87 -3.87 10.47
N ILE A 95 -6.13 -4.29 9.44
CA ILE A 95 -5.18 -3.43 8.71
C ILE A 95 -5.91 -2.40 7.84
N ASN A 96 -7.09 -2.75 7.31
CA ASN A 96 -7.94 -1.88 6.49
C ASN A 96 -8.85 -0.97 7.33
N THR A 97 -9.02 -1.28 8.63
CA THR A 97 -9.72 -0.39 9.58
C THR A 97 -8.83 0.72 10.14
N GLN A 98 -7.55 0.80 9.74
CA GLN A 98 -6.68 1.87 10.20
C GLN A 98 -7.15 3.22 9.65
N PRO A 99 -7.24 4.28 10.49
CA PRO A 99 -7.64 5.59 10.03
C PRO A 99 -6.54 6.18 9.14
N VAL A 100 -6.80 6.30 7.84
CA VAL A 100 -5.96 7.03 6.88
C VAL A 100 -6.59 8.39 6.62
N THR A 101 -5.83 9.48 6.79
CA THR A 101 -6.32 10.86 6.55
C THR A 101 -5.37 11.60 5.62
N PRO A 102 -5.84 12.08 4.45
CA PRO A 102 -7.19 11.88 3.89
C PRO A 102 -7.41 10.42 3.44
N PRO A 103 -8.66 9.93 3.40
CA PRO A 103 -8.97 8.63 2.80
C PRO A 103 -8.58 8.64 1.32
N TRP A 104 -7.83 7.63 0.86
CA TRP A 104 -7.39 7.49 -0.52
C TRP A 104 -8.16 6.42 -1.28
N MET A 105 -8.36 6.67 -2.58
CA MET A 105 -9.10 5.80 -3.48
C MET A 105 -8.36 5.63 -4.81
N ILE A 106 -8.44 4.45 -5.41
CA ILE A 106 -8.13 4.21 -6.82
C ILE A 106 -9.41 3.66 -7.48
N GLY A 107 -10.01 4.44 -8.38
CA GLY A 107 -11.37 4.17 -8.87
C GLY A 107 -12.37 4.16 -7.70
N GLU A 108 -13.01 3.01 -7.48
CA GLU A 108 -13.95 2.75 -6.37
C GLU A 108 -13.31 1.95 -5.21
N ARG A 109 -12.02 1.60 -5.32
CA ARG A 109 -11.30 0.82 -4.30
C ARG A 109 -10.66 1.75 -3.28
N ARG A 110 -10.75 1.40 -2.00
CA ARG A 110 -9.98 2.07 -0.94
C ARG A 110 -8.54 1.64 -0.99
N VAL A 111 -7.64 2.59 -0.72
CA VAL A 111 -6.21 2.34 -0.58
C VAL A 111 -5.87 2.29 0.90
N THR A 112 -5.35 1.14 1.36
CA THR A 112 -4.57 1.08 2.59
C THR A 112 -3.12 1.25 2.20
N PHE A 113 -2.43 2.24 2.76
CA PHE A 113 -0.97 2.38 2.62
C PHE A 113 -0.35 2.63 3.98
N LEU A 114 0.47 1.67 4.42
CA LEU A 114 1.23 1.72 5.67
C LEU A 114 2.69 1.55 5.32
N VAL A 115 3.55 2.36 5.92
CA VAL A 115 5.00 2.30 5.69
C VAL A 115 5.73 2.62 6.98
N LEU A 116 6.77 1.84 7.27
CA LEU A 116 7.74 2.08 8.33
C LEU A 116 9.13 2.06 7.68
N GLU A 117 9.94 3.06 7.95
CA GLU A 117 11.27 3.22 7.38
C GLU A 117 12.29 3.35 8.51
N GLY A 118 13.45 2.71 8.35
CA GLY A 118 14.60 2.94 9.21
C GLY A 118 15.13 4.38 9.08
N ASP A 119 15.90 4.84 10.06
CA ASP A 119 16.45 6.20 10.09
C ASP A 119 17.68 6.39 9.18
N ALA A 120 18.25 5.30 8.65
CA ALA A 120 19.43 5.29 7.79
C ALA A 120 19.13 4.88 6.33
N VAL A 121 17.85 4.84 5.91
CA VAL A 121 17.47 4.65 4.50
C VAL A 121 17.13 5.98 3.82
N THR A 122 17.22 6.01 2.49
CA THR A 122 16.61 7.09 1.71
C THR A 122 15.09 6.87 1.73
N PRO A 123 14.27 7.85 2.19
CA PRO A 123 12.83 7.66 2.28
C PRO A 123 12.21 7.30 0.92
N ALA A 124 11.61 6.12 0.84
CA ALA A 124 10.90 5.62 -0.34
C ALA A 124 9.39 5.93 -0.26
N SER A 125 8.87 6.24 0.92
CA SER A 125 7.44 6.56 1.15
C SER A 125 6.86 7.57 0.14
N ALA A 126 7.57 8.66 -0.16
CA ALA A 126 7.14 9.64 -1.16
C ALA A 126 7.10 9.06 -2.59
N ALA A 127 8.12 8.31 -3.00
CA ALA A 127 8.14 7.68 -4.33
C ALA A 127 7.06 6.60 -4.48
N ILE A 128 6.77 5.87 -3.40
CA ILE A 128 5.66 4.90 -3.38
C ILE A 128 4.31 5.63 -3.57
N LEU A 129 4.11 6.76 -2.90
CA LEU A 129 2.91 7.59 -3.10
C LEU A 129 2.80 8.07 -4.55
N GLU A 130 3.90 8.55 -5.15
CA GLU A 130 3.92 8.97 -6.56
C GLU A 130 3.55 7.81 -7.51
N VAL A 131 4.00 6.58 -7.22
CA VAL A 131 3.54 5.39 -7.97
C VAL A 131 2.02 5.26 -7.86
N LEU A 132 1.46 5.29 -6.66
CA LEU A 132 0.01 5.17 -6.45
C LEU A 132 -0.78 6.28 -7.16
N GLU A 133 -0.30 7.52 -7.11
CA GLU A 133 -0.91 8.67 -7.80
C GLU A 133 -0.91 8.51 -9.31
N ARG A 134 0.20 8.01 -9.91
CA ARG A 134 0.26 7.68 -11.35
C ARG A 134 -0.76 6.63 -11.76
N HIS A 135 -1.14 5.74 -10.84
CA HIS A 135 -2.19 4.72 -11.03
C HIS A 135 -3.59 5.21 -10.65
N GLY A 136 -3.78 6.52 -10.46
CA GLY A 136 -5.08 7.15 -10.25
C GLY A 136 -5.49 7.29 -8.79
N MET A 137 -4.55 7.19 -7.85
CA MET A 137 -4.84 7.47 -6.44
C MET A 137 -5.26 8.92 -6.27
N ARG A 138 -6.39 9.10 -5.59
CA ARG A 138 -6.97 10.41 -5.26
C ARG A 138 -7.53 10.40 -3.85
N THR A 139 -7.57 11.57 -3.23
CA THR A 139 -8.28 11.77 -1.97
C THR A 139 -9.78 11.61 -2.20
N GLN A 140 -10.46 10.80 -1.40
CA GLN A 140 -11.92 10.79 -1.37
C GLN A 140 -12.38 12.16 -0.87
N PRO A 141 -13.29 12.85 -1.59
CA PRO A 141 -13.88 14.08 -1.09
C PRO A 141 -14.61 13.77 0.22
N THR A 142 -14.25 14.48 1.29
CA THR A 142 -15.00 14.44 2.56
C THR A 142 -16.40 15.00 2.28
N PRO A 143 -17.49 14.32 2.68
CA PRO A 143 -18.85 14.83 2.53
C PRO A 143 -19.08 16.13 3.30
#